data_AF-A0A936Y8D0-F1
#
_entry.id   AF-A0A936Y8D0-F1
#
_cell.length_a   1.000
_cell.length_b   1.000
_cell.length_c   1.000
_cell.angle_alpha   90.00
_cell.angle_beta   90.00
_cell.angle_gamma   90.00
#
_symmetry.space_group_name_H-M   'P 1'
#
loop_
_entity.id
_entity.type
_entity.pdbx_description
1 polymer ?
#
loop_
_entity_poly.entity_id
_entity_poly.type
_entity_poly.pdbx_seq_one_letter_code
_entity_poly.pdbx_strand_id
1 'polypeptide(L)'
;MSGGDWKDLYQAAMSGDLALVQHHIAEGINPNYQHPEILCTPLVASIVNGHPHIALYLLTQGADPNMLSIMDSLTPLQAAKRHQHLEVVEALEKLGAKAEEQSFWQRLVNKIVPSV
;
A
#
# COMPACT_ATOMS: atom_id res chain seq x y z
N MET A 1 15.43 18.72 -14.54
CA MET A 1 14.84 18.22 -13.29
C MET A 1 14.43 16.79 -13.56
N SER A 2 15.29 15.82 -13.22
CA SER A 2 14.98 14.40 -13.37
C SER A 2 13.73 14.11 -12.54
N GLY A 3 12.71 13.53 -13.14
CA GLY A 3 11.56 12.98 -12.41
C GLY A 3 11.95 11.69 -11.66
N GLY A 4 13.12 11.68 -11.02
CA GLY A 4 13.80 10.51 -10.49
C GLY A 4 13.35 10.10 -9.10
N ASP A 5 13.76 8.87 -8.75
CA ASP A 5 13.78 8.23 -7.44
C ASP A 5 12.44 7.64 -6.93
N TRP A 6 11.29 8.26 -7.21
CA TRP A 6 9.99 7.62 -6.90
C TRP A 6 9.65 6.46 -7.85
N LYS A 7 10.06 6.58 -9.12
CA LYS A 7 9.85 5.53 -10.13
C LYS A 7 10.72 4.32 -9.80
N ASP A 8 11.93 4.58 -9.35
CA ASP A 8 12.89 3.56 -8.97
C ASP A 8 12.50 2.91 -7.64
N LEU A 9 11.95 3.66 -6.67
CA LEU A 9 11.30 3.08 -5.48
C LEU A 9 10.17 2.11 -5.86
N TYR A 10 9.31 2.48 -6.82
CA TYR A 10 8.26 1.61 -7.30
C TYR A 10 8.81 0.33 -7.97
N GLN A 11 9.82 0.47 -8.85
CA GLN A 11 10.46 -0.68 -9.50
C GLN A 11 11.21 -1.59 -8.52
N ALA A 12 11.87 -1.02 -7.51
CA ALA A 12 12.53 -1.75 -6.44
C ALA A 12 11.52 -2.57 -5.63
N ALA A 13 10.37 -1.96 -5.29
CA ALA A 13 9.28 -2.65 -4.61
C ALA A 13 8.65 -3.77 -5.46
N MET A 14 8.54 -3.58 -6.77
CA MET A 14 8.06 -4.61 -7.70
C MET A 14 9.04 -5.78 -7.88
N SER A 15 10.34 -5.51 -7.89
CA SER A 15 11.39 -6.50 -8.17
C SER A 15 11.89 -7.24 -6.92
N GLY A 16 11.52 -6.76 -5.73
CA GLY A 16 11.96 -7.37 -4.47
C GLY A 16 13.29 -6.86 -3.95
N ASP A 17 13.79 -5.72 -4.47
CA ASP A 17 15.05 -5.13 -4.02
C ASP A 17 14.85 -4.26 -2.76
N LEU A 18 14.84 -4.91 -1.60
CA LEU A 18 14.72 -4.23 -0.32
C LEU A 18 15.84 -3.20 -0.08
N ALA A 19 17.06 -3.46 -0.55
CA ALA A 19 18.19 -2.57 -0.32
C ALA A 19 17.99 -1.24 -1.07
N LEU A 20 17.51 -1.33 -2.32
CA LEU A 20 17.20 -0.14 -3.11
C LEU A 20 15.96 0.60 -2.59
N VAL A 21 14.95 -0.12 -2.10
CA VAL A 21 13.82 0.50 -1.38
C VAL A 21 14.32 1.28 -0.16
N GLN A 22 15.16 0.68 0.68
CA GLN A 22 15.72 1.33 1.86
C GLN A 22 16.55 2.57 1.51
N HIS A 23 17.35 2.48 0.44
CA HIS A 23 18.13 3.60 -0.07
C HIS A 23 17.24 4.80 -0.42
N HIS A 24 16.22 4.59 -1.27
CA HIS A 24 15.34 5.68 -1.70
C HIS A 24 14.52 6.28 -0.55
N ILE A 25 14.05 5.46 0.39
CA ILE A 25 13.38 5.99 1.59
C ILE A 25 14.34 6.83 2.44
N ALA A 26 15.60 6.41 2.58
CA ALA A 26 16.62 7.17 3.30
C ALA A 26 16.98 8.51 2.62
N GLU A 27 16.82 8.61 1.29
CA GLU A 27 16.94 9.86 0.53
C GLU A 27 15.73 10.80 0.70
N GLY A 28 14.70 10.38 1.44
CA GLY A 28 13.51 11.19 1.73
C GLY A 28 12.41 11.05 0.67
N ILE A 29 12.47 10.03 -0.18
CA ILE A 29 11.40 9.74 -1.13
C ILE A 29 10.14 9.33 -0.37
N ASN A 30 9.01 9.95 -0.74
CA ASN A 30 7.73 9.66 -0.11
C ASN A 30 7.26 8.23 -0.45
N PRO A 31 7.07 7.33 0.53
CA PRO A 31 6.60 5.96 0.29
C PRO A 31 5.18 5.89 -0.31
N ASN A 32 4.44 7.00 -0.23
CA ASN A 32 3.06 7.13 -0.72
C ASN A 32 2.97 7.66 -2.15
N TYR A 33 4.09 7.78 -2.86
CA TYR A 33 4.03 8.23 -4.24
C TYR A 33 3.26 7.21 -5.09
N GLN A 34 2.23 7.68 -5.82
CA GLN A 34 1.53 6.88 -6.81
C GLN A 34 2.13 7.13 -8.19
N HIS A 35 2.55 6.06 -8.87
CA HIS A 35 3.01 6.16 -10.25
C HIS A 35 1.92 6.86 -11.10
N PRO A 36 2.19 7.97 -11.80
CA PRO A 36 1.13 8.79 -12.41
C PRO A 36 0.32 8.05 -13.49
N GLU A 37 0.93 7.07 -14.16
CA GLU A 37 0.29 6.30 -15.23
C GLU A 37 -0.33 4.97 -14.75
N ILE A 38 0.22 4.37 -13.69
CA ILE A 38 -0.20 3.05 -13.18
C ILE A 38 -1.14 3.23 -11.98
N LEU A 39 -1.02 4.38 -11.31
CA LEU A 39 -1.79 4.79 -10.13
C LEU A 39 -1.72 3.73 -9.01
N CYS A 40 -0.53 3.16 -8.85
CA CYS A 40 -0.19 2.14 -7.86
C CYS A 40 0.92 2.65 -6.94
N THR A 41 0.86 2.27 -5.66
CA THR A 41 1.86 2.60 -4.64
C THR A 41 2.93 1.51 -4.55
N PRO A 42 4.15 1.83 -4.09
CA PRO A 42 5.17 0.84 -3.76
C PRO A 42 4.66 -0.24 -2.79
N LEU A 43 3.80 0.13 -1.85
CA LEU A 43 3.18 -0.81 -0.90
C LEU A 43 2.37 -1.88 -1.63
N VAL A 44 1.41 -1.50 -2.48
CA VAL A 44 0.57 -2.47 -3.19
C VAL A 44 1.39 -3.28 -4.19
N ALA A 45 2.33 -2.64 -4.90
CA ALA A 45 3.23 -3.32 -5.82
C ALA A 45 4.03 -4.45 -5.14
N SER A 46 4.63 -4.20 -3.98
CA SER A 46 5.38 -5.22 -3.25
C SER A 46 4.49 -6.40 -2.81
N ILE A 47 3.24 -6.14 -2.42
CA ILE A 47 2.28 -7.18 -2.05
C ILE A 47 1.91 -8.05 -3.26
N VAL A 48 1.53 -7.43 -4.37
CA VAL A 48 1.09 -8.14 -5.59
C VAL A 48 2.21 -8.99 -6.19
N ASN A 49 3.46 -8.52 -6.11
CA ASN A 49 4.64 -9.23 -6.62
C ASN A 49 5.24 -10.24 -5.62
N GLY A 50 4.64 -10.42 -4.44
CA GLY A 50 5.07 -11.46 -3.50
C GLY A 50 6.27 -11.08 -2.64
N HIS A 51 6.42 -9.80 -2.32
CA HIS A 51 7.49 -9.23 -1.50
C HIS A 51 6.96 -8.66 -0.17
N PRO A 52 6.38 -9.49 0.71
CA PRO A 52 5.73 -9.02 1.95
C PRO A 52 6.70 -8.33 2.92
N HIS A 53 7.98 -8.70 2.92
CA HIS A 53 9.01 -8.05 3.74
C HIS A 53 9.22 -6.58 3.35
N ILE A 54 9.10 -6.24 2.06
CA ILE A 54 9.13 -4.85 1.58
C ILE A 54 7.84 -4.13 1.99
N ALA A 55 6.68 -4.77 1.87
CA ALA A 55 5.41 -4.20 2.32
C ALA A 55 5.47 -3.83 3.81
N LEU A 56 5.96 -4.74 4.66
CA LEU A 56 6.15 -4.49 6.09
C LEU A 56 7.12 -3.32 6.32
N TYR A 57 8.26 -3.30 5.62
CA TYR A 57 9.19 -2.18 5.72
C TYR A 57 8.53 -0.85 5.35
N LEU A 58 7.85 -0.76 4.20
CA LEU A 58 7.17 0.45 3.76
C LEU A 58 6.11 0.93 4.77
N LEU A 59 5.37 0.02 5.40
CA LEU A 59 4.44 0.36 6.48
C LEU A 59 5.16 0.98 7.69
N THR A 60 6.33 0.45 8.09
CA THR A 60 7.14 1.07 9.16
C THR A 60 7.67 2.46 8.79
N GLN A 61 7.77 2.76 7.49
CA GLN A 61 8.23 4.05 6.98
C GLN A 61 7.07 5.04 6.71
N GLY A 62 5.84 4.71 7.11
CA GLY A 62 4.69 5.60 6.97
C GLY A 62 3.96 5.50 5.64
N ALA A 63 4.06 4.36 4.93
CA ALA A 63 3.15 4.06 3.83
C ALA A 63 1.70 4.01 4.34
N ASP A 64 0.79 4.67 3.62
CA ASP A 64 -0.63 4.75 3.92
C ASP A 64 -1.28 3.38 3.64
N PRO A 65 -1.81 2.71 4.68
CA PRO A 65 -2.37 1.38 4.55
C PRO A 65 -3.72 1.35 3.82
N ASN A 66 -4.30 2.51 3.47
CA ASN A 66 -5.57 2.63 2.76
C ASN A 66 -5.43 3.18 1.33
N MET A 67 -4.21 3.51 0.88
CA MET A 67 -4.02 4.09 -0.45
C MET A 67 -4.25 3.04 -1.54
N LEU A 68 -5.28 3.27 -2.35
CA LEU A 68 -5.73 2.37 -3.41
C LEU A 68 -4.73 2.28 -4.56
N SER A 69 -4.56 1.09 -5.12
CA SER A 69 -4.01 0.89 -6.45
C SER A 69 -5.15 0.83 -7.46
N ILE A 70 -5.18 1.74 -8.42
CA ILE A 70 -6.26 1.81 -9.41
C ILE A 70 -6.13 0.67 -10.45
N MET A 71 -4.91 0.27 -10.80
CA MET A 71 -4.68 -0.81 -11.77
C MET A 71 -5.35 -2.12 -11.36
N ASP A 72 -5.22 -2.48 -10.09
CA ASP A 72 -5.81 -3.72 -9.55
C ASP A 72 -7.19 -3.49 -8.91
N SER A 73 -7.56 -2.21 -8.68
CA SER A 73 -8.72 -1.80 -7.89
C SER A 73 -8.74 -2.45 -6.50
N LEU A 74 -7.54 -2.59 -5.89
CA LEU A 74 -7.37 -3.21 -4.58
C LEU A 74 -6.86 -2.18 -3.56
N THR A 75 -7.44 -2.25 -2.35
CA THR A 75 -6.78 -1.72 -1.15
C THR A 75 -5.55 -2.58 -0.80
N PRO A 76 -4.56 -2.03 -0.07
CA PRO A 76 -3.44 -2.84 0.44
C PRO A 76 -3.92 -4.08 1.21
N LEU A 77 -5.00 -3.97 1.99
CA LEU A 77 -5.55 -5.08 2.75
C LEU A 77 -6.18 -6.15 1.86
N GLN A 78 -6.92 -5.75 0.81
CA GLN A 78 -7.48 -6.70 -0.16
C GLN A 78 -6.36 -7.43 -0.92
N ALA A 79 -5.31 -6.71 -1.34
CA ALA A 79 -4.15 -7.32 -1.98
C ALA A 79 -3.46 -8.33 -1.06
N ALA A 80 -3.21 -7.98 0.20
CA ALA A 80 -2.57 -8.86 1.16
C ALA A 80 -3.40 -10.14 1.43
N LYS A 81 -4.73 -10.01 1.53
CA LYS A 81 -5.65 -11.15 1.69
C LYS A 81 -5.66 -12.05 0.45
N ARG A 82 -5.77 -11.46 -0.75
CA ARG A 82 -5.78 -12.19 -2.03
C ARG A 82 -4.50 -13.00 -2.26
N HIS A 83 -3.35 -12.44 -1.88
CA HIS A 83 -2.04 -13.06 -2.04
C HIS A 83 -1.59 -13.86 -0.80
N GLN A 84 -2.45 -14.02 0.21
CA GLN A 84 -2.22 -14.83 1.42
C GLN A 84 -0.99 -14.39 2.25
N HIS A 85 -0.68 -13.09 2.25
CA HIS A 85 0.40 -12.52 3.05
C HIS A 85 -0.08 -12.17 4.46
N LEU A 86 -0.24 -13.21 5.30
CA LEU A 86 -0.85 -13.08 6.64
C LEU A 86 -0.17 -12.03 7.53
N GLU A 87 1.15 -11.97 7.52
CA GLU A 87 1.90 -10.97 8.31
C GLU A 87 1.58 -9.54 7.88
N VAL A 88 1.41 -9.30 6.58
CA VAL A 88 1.02 -8.00 6.03
C VAL A 88 -0.44 -7.70 6.36
N VAL A 89 -1.32 -8.69 6.32
CA VAL A 89 -2.73 -8.55 6.75
C VAL A 89 -2.79 -8.09 8.21
N GLU A 90 -2.07 -8.74 9.11
CA GLU A 90 -2.03 -8.37 10.52
C GLU A 90 -1.46 -6.96 10.74
N ALA A 91 -0.40 -6.61 10.02
CA ALA A 91 0.20 -5.27 10.10
C ALA A 91 -0.79 -4.18 9.63
N LEU A 92 -1.47 -4.41 8.51
CA LEU A 92 -2.47 -3.50 7.96
C LEU A 92 -3.68 -3.35 8.90
N GLU A 93 -4.20 -4.45 9.44
CA GLU A 93 -5.33 -4.41 10.38
C GLU A 93 -4.97 -3.68 11.68
N LYS A 94 -3.75 -3.86 12.20
CA LYS A 94 -3.23 -3.08 13.35
C LYS A 94 -3.15 -1.58 13.05
N LEU A 95 -2.88 -1.20 11.80
CA LEU A 95 -2.86 0.19 11.35
C LEU A 95 -4.26 0.72 10.99
N GLY A 96 -5.32 -0.07 11.21
CA GLY A 96 -6.69 0.33 10.91
C GLY A 96 -7.03 0.36 9.42
N ALA A 97 -6.28 -0.40 8.59
CA ALA A 97 -6.58 -0.55 7.18
C ALA A 97 -7.99 -1.11 6.98
N LYS A 98 -8.74 -0.52 6.06
CA LYS A 98 -10.09 -1.00 5.72
C LYS A 98 -10.06 -1.84 4.47
N ALA A 99 -10.81 -2.94 4.48
CA ALA A 99 -10.93 -3.82 3.32
C ALA A 99 -11.75 -3.18 2.20
N GLU A 100 -12.56 -2.17 2.51
CA GLU A 100 -13.46 -1.52 1.56
C GLU A 100 -13.31 -0.01 1.66
N GLU A 101 -13.30 0.66 0.49
CA GLU A 101 -13.60 2.09 0.45
C GLU A 101 -15.08 2.22 0.83
N GLN A 102 -15.35 2.70 2.04
CA GLN A 102 -16.73 2.86 2.49
C GLN A 102 -17.41 3.90 1.59
N SER A 103 -18.36 3.45 0.77
CA SER A 103 -19.15 4.37 -0.05
C SER A 103 -19.88 5.36 0.86
N PHE A 104 -20.21 6.55 0.34
CA PHE A 104 -20.96 7.56 1.09
C PHE A 104 -22.16 6.96 1.82
N TRP A 105 -22.90 6.06 1.15
CA TRP A 105 -24.05 5.37 1.70
C TRP A 105 -23.69 4.42 2.83
N GLN A 106 -22.61 3.64 2.71
CA GLN A 106 -22.15 2.78 3.81
C GLN A 106 -21.73 3.59 5.03
N ARG A 107 -21.03 4.73 4.84
CA ARG A 107 -20.65 5.63 5.94
C ARG A 107 -21.87 6.27 6.60
N LEU A 108 -22.86 6.66 5.80
CA LEU A 108 -24.11 7.26 6.29
C LEU A 108 -24.92 6.23 7.08
N VAL A 109 -25.11 5.02 6.54
CA VAL A 109 -25.83 3.93 7.22
C VAL A 109 -25.18 3.59 8.55
N ASN A 110 -23.86 3.42 8.61
CA ASN A 110 -23.15 3.10 9.86
C ASN A 110 -23.24 4.20 10.93
N LYS A 111 -23.48 5.46 10.55
CA LYS A 111 -23.72 6.56 11.49
C LYS A 111 -25.14 6.59 12.04
N ILE A 112 -26.13 6.24 11.22
CA ILE A 112 -27.55 6.34 11.55
C ILE A 112 -28.02 5.05 12.25
N VAL A 113 -27.44 3.91 11.89
CA VAL A 113 -27.74 2.60 12.46
C VAL A 113 -26.44 1.99 12.99
N PRO A 114 -26.03 2.32 14.23
CA PRO A 114 -24.90 1.64 14.85
C PRO A 114 -25.27 0.16 15.04
N SER A 115 -24.38 -0.73 14.58
CA SER A 115 -24.56 -2.18 14.71
C SER A 115 -24.76 -2.55 16.19
N VAL A 116 -25.82 -3.32 16.47
CA VAL A 116 -26.16 -3.86 17.80
C VAL A 116 -25.10 -4.86 18.25
#